data_AF-S6VLZ0-F1
#
_entry.id   AF-S6VLZ0-F1
#
_cell.length_a   1.000
_cell.length_b   1.000
_cell.length_c   1.000
_cell.angle_alpha   90.00
_cell.angle_beta   90.00
_cell.angle_gamma   90.00
#
_symmetry.space_group_name_H-M   'P 1'
#
loop_
_entity.id
_entity.type
_entity.pdbx_description
1 polymer ?
#
loop_
_entity_poly.entity_id
_entity_poly.type
_entity_poly.pdbx_seq_one_letter_code
_entity_poly.pdbx_strand_id
1 'polypeptide(L)'
;MDLFSREPIAQPLAARLRATNLDEYVGQEHVLAHGKPLREALEQGALHSMIFWGPPGVGKTTLARLLAKVSDAHFETVSAVLAGVKEIRQAVEV
;
A
#
# COMPACT_ATOMS: atom_id res chain seq x y z
N MET A 1 -3.87 25.05 26.94
CA MET A 1 -3.66 24.77 25.50
C MET A 1 -2.18 24.94 25.25
N ASP A 2 -1.49 23.88 24.84
CA ASP A 2 -0.05 23.91 24.59
C ASP A 2 0.22 24.49 23.18
N LEU A 3 0.97 25.60 23.13
CA LEU A 3 1.29 26.34 21.91
C LEU A 3 2.18 25.53 20.94
N PHE A 4 2.81 24.45 21.44
CA PHE A 4 3.66 23.54 20.67
C PHE A 4 2.99 22.19 20.38
N SER A 5 1.69 22.06 20.68
CA SER A 5 0.89 20.93 20.20
C SER A 5 0.92 20.96 18.68
N ARG A 6 1.66 20.06 18.04
CA ARG A 6 1.47 19.80 16.61
C ARG A 6 0.08 19.21 16.46
N GLU A 7 -0.90 20.03 16.08
CA GLU A 7 -2.18 19.50 15.62
C GLU A 7 -1.87 18.48 14.50
N PRO A 8 -2.39 17.25 14.60
CA PRO A 8 -2.13 16.26 13.57
C PRO A 8 -2.66 16.81 12.25
N ILE A 9 -1.76 17.00 11.28
CA ILE A 9 -2.10 17.44 9.93
C ILE A 9 -3.28 16.59 9.47
N ALA A 10 -4.42 17.24 9.22
CA ALA A 10 -5.67 16.56 8.90
C ALA A 10 -5.45 15.65 7.68
N GLN A 11 -5.42 14.34 7.90
CA GLN A 11 -5.28 13.39 6.81
C GLN A 11 -6.57 13.35 5.98
N PRO A 12 -6.47 13.32 4.64
CA PRO A 12 -7.64 13.17 3.77
C PRO A 12 -8.46 11.93 4.14
N LEU A 13 -9.79 12.02 4.02
CA LEU A 13 -10.69 10.91 4.34
C LEU A 13 -10.30 9.61 3.62
N ALA A 14 -9.92 9.70 2.34
CA ALA A 14 -9.49 8.55 1.56
C ALA A 14 -8.25 7.85 2.12
N ALA A 15 -7.34 8.57 2.79
CA ALA A 15 -6.18 7.98 3.45
C ALA A 15 -6.58 7.28 4.76
N ARG A 16 -7.54 7.86 5.49
CA ARG A 16 -8.07 7.32 6.75
C ARG A 16 -8.94 6.08 6.57
N LEU A 17 -9.65 5.97 5.45
CA LEU A 17 -10.54 4.85 5.13
C LEU A 17 -9.82 3.66 4.46
N ARG A 18 -8.49 3.69 4.34
CA ARG A 18 -7.75 2.56 3.76
C ARG A 18 -7.88 1.34 4.68
N ALA A 19 -8.20 0.20 4.08
CA ALA A 19 -8.21 -1.09 4.74
C ALA A 19 -6.88 -1.36 5.46
N THR A 20 -6.96 -2.03 6.61
CA THR A 20 -5.82 -2.32 7.49
C THR A 20 -5.40 -3.79 7.46
N ASN A 21 -6.23 -4.67 6.90
CA ASN A 21 -5.97 -6.08 6.63
C ASN A 21 -6.61 -6.48 5.28
N LEU A 22 -6.35 -7.70 4.82
CA LEU A 22 -6.86 -8.20 3.54
C LEU A 22 -8.38 -8.47 3.55
N ASP A 23 -8.98 -8.71 4.72
CA ASP A 23 -10.42 -8.98 4.84
C ASP A 23 -11.27 -7.71 4.76
N GLU A 24 -10.71 -6.57 5.16
CA GLU A 24 -11.30 -5.24 4.99
C GLU A 24 -11.18 -4.71 3.54
N TYR A 25 -10.40 -5.38 2.69
CA TYR A 25 -10.20 -4.93 1.32
C TYR A 25 -11.44 -5.24 0.46
N VAL A 26 -12.17 -4.19 0.11
CA VAL A 26 -13.40 -4.31 -0.69
C VAL A 26 -13.08 -4.46 -2.18
N GLY A 27 -13.60 -5.54 -2.78
CA GLY A 27 -13.48 -5.83 -4.21
C GLY A 27 -12.27 -6.70 -4.56
N GLN A 28 -12.07 -6.93 -5.87
CA GLN A 28 -11.02 -7.81 -6.40
C GLN A 28 -11.08 -9.26 -5.87
N GLU A 29 -12.26 -9.75 -5.48
CA GLU A 29 -12.47 -11.12 -4.95
C GLU A 29 -11.97 -12.21 -5.91
N HIS A 30 -12.04 -11.97 -7.21
CA HIS A 30 -11.57 -12.90 -8.22
C HIS A 30 -10.08 -13.28 -8.07
N VAL A 31 -9.27 -12.41 -7.44
CA VAL A 31 -7.84 -12.63 -7.16
C VAL A 31 -7.51 -12.69 -5.65
N LEU A 32 -8.28 -12.03 -4.79
CA LEU A 32 -7.97 -11.88 -3.36
C LEU A 32 -8.92 -12.62 -2.40
N ALA A 33 -9.93 -13.34 -2.90
CA ALA A 33 -10.75 -14.20 -2.05
C ALA A 33 -9.92 -15.33 -1.42
N HIS A 34 -10.36 -15.84 -0.28
CA HIS A 34 -9.74 -17.01 0.36
C HIS A 34 -9.64 -18.20 -0.59
N GLY A 35 -8.53 -18.94 -0.53
CA GLY A 35 -8.24 -20.06 -1.42
C GLY A 35 -7.79 -19.65 -2.84
N LYS A 36 -7.66 -18.35 -3.13
CA LYS A 36 -7.02 -17.90 -4.38
C LYS A 36 -5.50 -17.93 -4.23
N PRO A 37 -4.75 -18.28 -5.30
CA PRO A 37 -3.29 -18.40 -5.21
C PRO A 37 -2.58 -17.15 -4.68
N LEU A 38 -3.04 -15.96 -5.10
CA LEU A 38 -2.47 -14.70 -4.61
C LEU A 38 -2.78 -14.50 -3.12
N ARG A 39 -4.01 -14.78 -2.68
CA ARG A 39 -4.39 -14.68 -1.27
C ARG A 39 -3.57 -15.62 -0.40
N GLU A 40 -3.42 -16.88 -0.81
CA GLU A 40 -2.62 -17.88 -0.08
C GLU A 40 -1.13 -17.51 -0.02
N ALA A 41 -0.55 -17.05 -1.14
CA ALA A 41 0.84 -16.62 -1.16
C ALA A 41 1.10 -15.44 -0.21
N LEU A 42 0.16 -14.48 -0.17
CA LEU A 42 0.24 -13.34 0.73
C LEU A 42 0.09 -13.75 2.20
N GLU A 43 -0.86 -14.63 2.53
CA GLU A 43 -1.05 -15.15 3.88
C GLU A 43 0.16 -15.96 4.38
N GLN A 44 0.92 -16.57 3.46
CA GLN A 44 2.19 -17.25 3.75
C GLN A 44 3.39 -16.30 3.84
N GLY A 45 3.19 -14.99 3.64
CA GLY A 45 4.27 -13.99 3.65
C GLY A 45 5.16 -14.01 2.40
N ALA A 46 4.78 -14.74 1.35
CA ALA A 46 5.54 -14.87 0.12
C ALA A 46 5.30 -13.69 -0.82
N LEU A 47 5.99 -12.57 -0.56
CA LEU A 47 5.91 -11.37 -1.39
C LEU A 47 6.78 -11.50 -2.64
N HIS A 48 6.18 -11.24 -3.81
CA HIS A 48 6.86 -11.26 -5.11
C HIS A 48 6.74 -9.90 -5.80
N SER A 49 7.61 -9.61 -6.76
CA SER A 49 7.48 -8.43 -7.61
C SER A 49 6.18 -8.50 -8.43
N MET A 50 5.37 -7.44 -8.38
CA MET A 50 4.05 -7.38 -9.01
C MET A 50 3.82 -6.05 -9.72
N ILE A 51 2.99 -6.07 -10.75
CA ILE A 51 2.45 -4.88 -11.41
C ILE A 51 0.93 -4.89 -11.23
N PHE A 52 0.40 -3.88 -10.53
CA PHE A 52 -1.05 -3.70 -10.40
C PHE A 52 -1.58 -2.83 -11.55
N TRP A 53 -2.47 -3.39 -12.36
CA TRP A 53 -3.10 -2.69 -13.48
C TRP A 53 -4.60 -2.51 -13.23
N GLY A 54 -5.11 -1.31 -13.52
CA GLY A 54 -6.52 -0.99 -13.39
C GLY A 54 -6.78 0.52 -13.33
N PRO A 55 -8.05 0.95 -13.44
CA PRO A 55 -8.42 2.37 -13.45
C PRO A 55 -8.10 3.09 -12.13
N PRO A 56 -8.09 4.43 -12.09
CA PRO A 56 -7.88 5.17 -10.84
C PRO A 56 -8.94 4.80 -9.79
N GLY A 57 -8.54 4.73 -8.52
CA GLY A 57 -9.46 4.46 -7.40
C GLY A 57 -9.74 2.99 -7.08
N VAL A 58 -9.27 2.01 -7.88
CA VAL A 58 -9.53 0.57 -7.61
C VAL A 58 -8.71 -0.06 -6.48
N GLY A 59 -8.01 0.74 -5.68
CA GLY A 59 -7.31 0.26 -4.49
C GLY A 59 -5.85 -0.20 -4.68
N LYS A 60 -5.23 -0.02 -5.85
CA LYS A 60 -3.83 -0.44 -6.13
C LYS A 60 -2.82 -0.03 -5.05
N THR A 61 -2.81 1.25 -4.68
CA THR A 61 -1.90 1.79 -3.66
C THR A 61 -2.24 1.26 -2.26
N THR A 62 -3.52 1.05 -1.97
CA THR A 62 -3.96 0.46 -0.70
C THR A 62 -3.51 -1.00 -0.61
N LEU A 63 -3.67 -1.77 -1.70
CA LEU A 63 -3.24 -3.16 -1.77
C LEU A 63 -1.73 -3.27 -1.57
N ALA A 64 -0.91 -2.49 -2.28
CA ALA A 64 0.55 -2.49 -2.12
C ALA A 64 0.98 -2.27 -0.65
N ARG A 65 0.32 -1.34 0.06
CA ARG A 65 0.58 -1.07 1.47
C ARG A 65 0.16 -2.23 2.37
N LEU A 66 -0.98 -2.85 2.09
CA LEU A 66 -1.44 -4.04 2.80
C LEU A 66 -0.44 -5.19 2.63
N LEU A 67 0.08 -5.40 1.41
CA LEU A 67 1.04 -6.46 1.16
C LEU A 67 2.30 -6.30 1.99
N ALA A 68 2.86 -5.09 2.02
CA ALA A 68 4.03 -4.81 2.84
C ALA A 68 3.76 -5.02 4.34
N LYS A 69 2.56 -4.67 4.83
CA LYS A 69 2.17 -4.92 6.22
C LYS A 69 2.04 -6.42 6.53
N VAL A 70 1.46 -7.19 5.62
CA VAL A 70 1.26 -8.65 5.80
C VAL A 70 2.60 -9.39 5.77
N SER A 71 3.54 -8.96 4.92
CA SER A 71 4.86 -9.56 4.80
C SER A 71 5.92 -8.95 5.74
N ASP A 72 5.53 -8.09 6.68
CA ASP A 72 6.43 -7.34 7.57
C ASP A 72 7.61 -6.66 6.83
N ALA A 73 7.30 -6.01 5.70
CA ALA A 73 8.27 -5.36 4.84
C ALA A 73 8.24 -3.83 4.95
N HIS A 74 9.38 -3.19 4.68
CA HIS A 74 9.45 -1.75 4.53
C HIS A 74 8.65 -1.30 3.30
N PHE A 75 7.81 -0.27 3.45
CA PHE A 75 7.01 0.27 2.37
C PHE A 75 7.43 1.70 2.03
N GLU A 76 7.95 1.89 0.82
CA GLU A 76 8.30 3.20 0.27
C GLU A 76 7.50 3.48 -1.01
N THR A 77 7.09 4.73 -1.21
CA THR A 77 6.31 5.13 -2.39
C THR A 77 7.07 6.13 -3.23
N VAL A 78 7.32 5.76 -4.49
CA VAL A 78 7.91 6.65 -5.49
C VAL A 78 6.88 6.90 -6.59
N SER A 79 6.64 8.17 -6.93
CA SER A 79 5.71 8.55 -7.99
C SER A 79 6.48 8.79 -9.29
N ALA A 80 6.21 8.01 -10.33
CA ALA A 80 6.82 8.21 -11.65
C ALA A 80 6.50 9.56 -12.31
N VAL A 81 5.51 10.30 -11.80
CA VAL A 81 5.14 11.63 -12.31
C VAL A 81 5.94 12.75 -11.61
N LEU A 82 6.24 12.57 -10.32
CA LEU A 82 6.89 13.59 -9.50
C LEU A 82 8.38 13.31 -9.26
N ALA A 83 8.82 12.06 -9.41
CA ALA A 83 10.18 11.63 -9.13
C ALA A 83 11.07 11.76 -10.37
N GLY A 84 12.26 12.32 -10.17
CA GLY A 84 13.36 12.27 -11.12
C GLY A 84 14.36 11.17 -10.77
N VAL A 85 15.48 11.16 -11.51
CA VAL A 85 16.54 10.16 -11.34
C VAL A 85 17.16 10.21 -9.94
N LYS A 86 17.22 11.40 -9.32
CA LYS A 86 17.79 11.58 -7.98
C LYS A 86 16.93 10.89 -6.92
N GLU A 87 15.62 11.10 -6.97
CA GLU A 87 14.65 10.53 -6.02
C GLU A 87 14.60 9.01 -6.16
N ILE A 88 14.68 8.48 -7.39
CA ILE A 88 14.74 7.04 -7.63
C ILE A 88 16.02 6.43 -7.05
N ARG A 89 17.18 7.09 -7.20
CA ARG A 89 18.43 6.60 -6.61
C ARG A 89 18.38 6.59 -5.09
N GLN A 90 17.84 7.63 -4.48
CA GLN A 90 17.67 7.69 -3.03
C GLN A 90 16.77 6.57 -2.49
N ALA A 91 15.70 6.21 -3.20
CA ALA A 91 14.83 5.10 -2.82
C ALA A 91 15.48 3.70 -2.96
N VAL A 92 16.61 3.59 -3.67
CA VAL A 92 17.37 2.34 -3.85
C VAL A 92 18.59 2.27 -2.93
N GLU A 93 19.11 3.42 -2.50
CA GLU A 93 20.20 3.53 -1.52
C GLU A 93 19.65 3.28 -0.11
N VAL A 94 19.78 2.03 0.35
CA VAL A 94 19.46 1.55 1.71
C VAL A 94 20.65 1.77 2.64
#